data_AF-A0A1X0QZH6-F1
#
_entry.id   AF-A0A1X0QZH6-F1
#
_cell.length_a   1.000
_cell.length_b   1.000
_cell.length_c   1.000
_cell.angle_alpha   90.00
_cell.angle_beta   90.00
_cell.angle_gamma   90.00
#
_symmetry.space_group_name_H-M   'P 1'
#
loop_
_entity.id
_entity.type
_entity.pdbx_description
1 polymer ?
#
loop_
_entity_poly.entity_id
_entity_poly.type
_entity_poly.pdbx_seq_one_letter_code
_entity_poly.pdbx_strand_id
1 'polypeptide(L)'
;MLTRQYMLSRSGISKFTRAGYSTIATEQQPRTFSNQSKLPRLPIPDLQLTSARYKRTLLPLLTTTDYESVSTKIDRFFQPGGLAEKLQSRLYQLDEQEAKLGVNWLDRLWLKKAYLEYRIPTLINVNWWNQFKDPDTGLGKGAPDGQVTDFQFDRSAGMIAGLVDYSNRVNNEQIPPDVSRSGPFCMHQLKNMFGTSRIAASGCDKVITQWPCLAKHINVIYKDQIFSVDVIGPNGETVPVKQIEQQLRQVVQQVEQTPVEQRQAAVGLLTTEHRDIWGPIREQMEKQTTNAKSLKNIDDSLFVFCLDDYSSPLDLDLSHRNIFHGRNGRNRWFDKALQFIVENNGRAGINGEHSPADAVIPSRIVDDVLAREPIQNSAASVPGLAQPKLLTWELSSSVQDAIRTAEDNASKLIQDLDSVLLHYHNYGSNFMKAAKVSPDAWLQMAYQLAYYRHYGKPCPTYESASTRKFLTGRTETVRSCSVETVAFTKAWDDKNVKLSEKLNLFQKAVAGHLEYMKAASSGHGVDRHLLGLRCQMTPEEAASDDAAIYQDPSYWGSQYWLLSTSNTSPGDMAWGGFGAVVPEGYGINYAIGKERIRMSVSSWNSYADTNSSSFRKTIQGVLDDFGDVAERYFIQK
;
A
#
# COMPACT_ATOMS: atom_id res chain seq x y z
N MET A 1 -57.73 -16.13 19.55
CA MET A 1 -57.84 -16.23 18.08
C MET A 1 -56.50 -15.89 17.46
N LEU A 2 -55.77 -16.95 17.10
CA LEU A 2 -54.74 -17.09 16.06
C LEU A 2 -53.70 -15.97 15.85
N THR A 3 -52.57 -16.19 16.51
CA THR A 3 -51.19 -15.83 16.15
C THR A 3 -50.84 -16.23 14.71
N ARG A 4 -50.28 -15.32 13.91
CA ARG A 4 -49.58 -15.62 12.64
C ARG A 4 -48.09 -15.31 12.78
N GLN A 5 -47.29 -16.38 12.94
CA GLN A 5 -45.86 -16.41 12.65
C GLN A 5 -45.67 -16.36 11.13
N TYR A 6 -44.85 -15.43 10.63
CA TYR A 6 -44.30 -15.49 9.28
C TYR A 6 -42.94 -16.20 9.34
N MET A 7 -42.94 -17.48 8.94
CA MET A 7 -41.75 -18.21 8.54
C MET A 7 -41.25 -17.66 7.19
N LEU A 8 -40.06 -17.05 7.17
CA LEU A 8 -39.34 -16.77 5.94
C LEU A 8 -38.41 -17.95 5.64
N SER A 9 -38.66 -18.54 4.48
CA SER A 9 -38.02 -19.71 3.92
C SER A 9 -36.51 -19.53 3.71
N ARG A 10 -35.74 -20.43 4.31
CA ARG A 10 -34.38 -20.78 3.88
C ARG A 10 -34.48 -21.70 2.67
N SER A 11 -33.97 -21.29 1.51
CA SER A 11 -33.60 -22.24 0.44
C SER A 11 -32.58 -21.62 -0.51
N GLY A 12 -31.40 -22.21 -0.54
CA GLY A 12 -30.31 -21.89 -1.48
C GLY A 12 -29.08 -22.76 -1.27
N ILE A 13 -29.25 -24.02 -0.85
CA ILE A 13 -28.19 -25.04 -0.84
C ILE A 13 -28.46 -25.93 -2.04
N SER A 14 -27.65 -25.78 -3.08
CA SER A 14 -27.65 -26.69 -4.23
C SER A 14 -27.01 -28.02 -3.81
N LYS A 15 -27.82 -29.07 -3.73
CA LYS A 15 -27.37 -30.48 -3.75
C LYS A 15 -27.36 -30.92 -5.21
N PHE A 16 -26.19 -31.24 -5.76
CA PHE A 16 -26.09 -31.95 -7.04
C PHE A 16 -26.10 -33.46 -6.80
N THR A 17 -27.16 -34.12 -7.25
CA THR A 17 -27.23 -35.58 -7.45
C THR A 17 -26.78 -35.94 -8.86
N ARG A 18 -25.95 -36.99 -8.97
CA ARG A 18 -25.52 -37.65 -10.21
C ARG A 18 -26.71 -38.23 -11.00
N ALA A 19 -26.86 -37.85 -12.27
CA ALA A 19 -27.11 -38.74 -13.41
C ALA A 19 -27.27 -37.93 -14.70
N GLY A 20 -26.58 -38.36 -15.78
CA GLY A 20 -26.75 -37.84 -17.13
C GLY A 20 -25.47 -37.26 -17.72
N TYR A 21 -24.67 -38.10 -18.40
CA TYR A 21 -23.56 -37.65 -19.24
C TYR A 21 -24.13 -36.86 -20.42
N SER A 22 -24.17 -35.55 -20.26
CA SER A 22 -24.13 -34.57 -21.35
C SER A 22 -22.81 -33.83 -21.18
N THR A 23 -21.99 -33.81 -22.22
CA THR A 23 -20.74 -33.03 -22.29
C THR A 23 -21.09 -31.55 -22.20
N ILE A 24 -21.26 -31.05 -20.98
CA ILE A 24 -21.27 -29.62 -20.67
C ILE A 24 -19.84 -29.17 -20.94
N ALA A 25 -19.66 -28.40 -22.01
CA ALA A 25 -18.47 -27.58 -22.18
C ALA A 25 -18.36 -26.72 -20.92
N THR A 26 -17.43 -27.05 -20.03
CA THR A 26 -17.05 -26.18 -18.93
C THR A 26 -16.59 -24.87 -19.57
N GLU A 27 -17.37 -23.79 -19.41
CA GLU A 27 -16.90 -22.45 -19.76
C GLU A 27 -15.54 -22.26 -19.08
N GLN A 28 -14.47 -22.24 -19.87
CA GLN A 28 -13.13 -22.05 -19.34
C GLN A 28 -13.10 -20.67 -18.67
N GLN A 29 -12.71 -20.64 -17.40
CA GLN A 29 -12.54 -19.39 -16.66
C GLN A 29 -11.64 -18.44 -17.48
N PRO A 30 -12.01 -17.15 -17.61
CA PRO A 30 -11.20 -16.20 -18.38
C PRO A 30 -9.80 -16.05 -17.77
N ARG A 31 -8.78 -16.03 -18.64
CA ARG A 31 -7.38 -15.83 -18.21
C ARG A 31 -7.16 -14.49 -17.54
N THR A 32 -6.25 -14.41 -16.57
CA THR A 32 -5.95 -13.20 -15.76
C THR A 32 -5.82 -11.91 -16.56
N PHE A 33 -5.13 -11.95 -17.70
CA PHE A 33 -4.86 -10.76 -18.51
C PHE A 33 -5.78 -10.61 -19.73
N SER A 34 -6.84 -11.43 -19.84
CA SER A 34 -7.72 -11.48 -21.01
C SER A 34 -8.49 -10.19 -21.31
N ASN A 35 -8.62 -9.29 -20.33
CA ASN A 35 -9.28 -7.99 -20.53
C ASN A 35 -8.30 -6.85 -20.81
N GLN A 36 -6.97 -7.07 -20.78
CA GLN A 36 -5.98 -5.99 -20.91
C GLN A 36 -6.12 -5.21 -22.23
N SER A 37 -6.36 -5.92 -23.34
CA SER A 37 -6.56 -5.31 -24.67
C SER A 37 -7.87 -4.54 -24.82
N LYS A 38 -8.82 -4.73 -23.90
CA LYS A 38 -10.13 -4.03 -23.90
C LYS A 38 -10.11 -2.75 -23.07
N LEU A 39 -9.07 -2.54 -22.27
CA LEU A 39 -8.99 -1.39 -21.38
C LEU A 39 -8.60 -0.14 -22.18
N PRO A 40 -9.28 1.00 -21.95
CA PRO A 40 -8.87 2.27 -22.54
C PRO A 40 -7.50 2.69 -22.00
N ARG A 41 -6.76 3.49 -22.78
CA ARG A 41 -5.59 4.21 -22.26
C ARG A 41 -6.02 5.26 -21.25
N LEU A 42 -5.13 5.59 -20.31
CA LEU A 42 -5.37 6.68 -19.36
C LEU A 42 -5.48 8.01 -20.14
N PRO A 43 -6.57 8.78 -20.00
CA PRO A 43 -6.71 10.03 -20.74
C PRO A 43 -5.69 11.06 -20.26
N ILE A 44 -5.37 12.00 -21.14
CA ILE A 44 -4.75 13.28 -20.77
C ILE A 44 -5.89 14.29 -20.62
N PRO A 45 -6.08 14.91 -19.43
CA PRO A 45 -7.19 15.84 -19.22
C PRO A 45 -7.12 17.09 -20.07
N ASP A 46 -8.28 17.68 -20.36
CA ASP A 46 -8.35 19.00 -20.96
C ASP A 46 -7.69 20.08 -20.06
N LEU A 47 -6.98 21.01 -20.70
CA LEU A 47 -6.25 22.08 -20.03
C LEU A 47 -7.16 23.05 -19.26
N GLN A 48 -8.30 23.44 -19.84
CA GLN A 48 -9.22 24.39 -19.21
C GLN A 48 -9.95 23.74 -18.03
N LEU A 49 -10.35 22.48 -18.17
CA LEU A 49 -10.91 21.71 -17.06
C LEU A 49 -9.91 21.53 -15.91
N THR A 50 -8.63 21.30 -16.23
CA THR A 50 -7.55 21.20 -15.24
C THR A 50 -7.34 22.53 -14.53
N SER A 51 -7.24 23.63 -15.27
CA SER A 51 -7.09 24.99 -14.75
C SER A 51 -8.23 25.35 -13.78
N ALA A 52 -9.48 25.18 -14.22
CA ALA A 52 -10.66 25.50 -13.42
C ALA A 52 -10.73 24.65 -12.15
N ARG A 53 -10.46 23.34 -12.24
CA ARG A 53 -10.48 22.43 -11.09
C ARG A 53 -9.34 22.74 -10.12
N TYR A 54 -8.14 23.04 -10.62
CA TYR A 54 -6.99 23.35 -9.78
C TYR A 54 -7.21 24.65 -9.01
N LYS A 55 -7.70 25.72 -9.65
CA LYS A 55 -8.10 26.94 -8.94
C LYS A 55 -9.12 26.65 -7.84
N ARG A 56 -10.15 25.86 -8.15
CA ARG A 56 -11.17 25.48 -7.16
C ARG A 56 -10.57 24.76 -5.95
N THR A 57 -9.59 23.88 -6.14
CA THR A 57 -8.98 23.12 -5.03
C THR A 57 -8.02 23.97 -4.17
N LEU A 58 -7.61 25.15 -4.64
CA LEU A 58 -6.80 26.10 -3.88
C LEU A 58 -7.62 27.02 -2.97
N LEU A 59 -8.87 27.32 -3.32
CA LEU A 59 -9.79 28.16 -2.53
C LEU A 59 -9.84 27.81 -1.03
N PRO A 60 -9.96 26.53 -0.60
CA PRO A 60 -10.04 26.22 0.83
C PRO A 60 -8.71 26.37 1.58
N LEU A 61 -7.58 26.50 0.87
CA LEU A 61 -6.24 26.45 1.46
C LEU A 61 -5.56 27.83 1.53
N LEU A 62 -6.01 28.79 0.72
CA LEU A 62 -5.32 30.06 0.53
C LEU A 62 -6.12 31.24 1.08
N THR A 63 -5.41 32.30 1.43
CA THR A 63 -6.03 33.61 1.63
C THR A 63 -6.56 34.15 0.29
N THR A 64 -7.48 35.13 0.34
CA THR A 64 -7.99 35.78 -0.88
C THR A 64 -6.84 36.36 -1.73
N THR A 65 -5.87 37.03 -1.08
CA THR A 65 -4.73 37.64 -1.76
C THR A 65 -3.81 36.60 -2.41
N ASP A 66 -3.48 35.52 -1.71
CA ASP A 66 -2.64 34.46 -2.27
C ASP A 66 -3.36 33.74 -3.42
N TYR A 67 -4.66 33.50 -3.27
CA TYR A 67 -5.49 32.90 -4.30
C TYR A 67 -5.55 33.75 -5.58
N GLU A 68 -5.74 35.06 -5.45
CA GLU A 68 -5.73 35.98 -6.60
C GLU A 68 -4.36 35.98 -7.30
N SER A 69 -3.27 36.05 -6.53
CA SER A 69 -1.90 36.03 -7.07
C SER A 69 -1.60 34.76 -7.86
N VAL A 70 -1.87 33.58 -7.28
CA VAL A 70 -1.62 32.31 -7.97
C VAL A 70 -2.60 32.10 -9.13
N SER A 71 -3.83 32.60 -9.03
CA SER A 71 -4.82 32.51 -10.11
C SER A 71 -4.38 33.24 -11.37
N THR A 72 -3.76 34.42 -11.26
CA THR A 72 -3.18 35.13 -12.40
C THR A 72 -2.06 34.33 -13.07
N LYS A 73 -1.20 33.68 -12.28
CA LYS A 73 -0.13 32.81 -12.80
C LYS A 73 -0.71 31.59 -13.53
N ILE A 74 -1.75 30.98 -12.95
CA ILE A 74 -2.49 29.87 -13.57
C ILE A 74 -3.11 30.30 -14.90
N ASP A 75 -3.78 31.45 -14.94
CA ASP A 75 -4.36 31.96 -16.19
C ASP A 75 -3.30 32.18 -17.26
N ARG A 76 -2.16 32.81 -16.92
CA ARG A 76 -1.05 33.00 -17.86
C ARG A 76 -0.50 31.67 -18.38
N PHE A 77 -0.39 30.65 -17.53
CA PHE A 77 0.12 29.33 -17.93
C PHE A 77 -0.84 28.62 -18.89
N PHE A 78 -2.15 28.70 -18.64
CA PHE A 78 -3.21 27.99 -19.38
C PHE A 78 -3.91 28.82 -20.47
N GLN A 79 -3.53 30.08 -20.68
CA GLN A 79 -4.11 30.90 -21.75
C GLN A 79 -3.81 30.31 -23.14
N PRO A 80 -4.63 30.59 -24.16
CA PRO A 80 -4.34 30.20 -25.53
C PRO A 80 -2.95 30.67 -25.98
N GLY A 81 -2.15 29.77 -26.57
CA GLY A 81 -0.74 30.01 -26.91
C GLY A 81 0.23 30.01 -25.72
N GLY A 82 -0.26 29.76 -24.50
CA GLY A 82 0.55 29.67 -23.28
C GLY A 82 1.40 28.41 -23.20
N LEU A 83 2.30 28.36 -22.22
CA LEU A 83 3.25 27.26 -22.06
C LEU A 83 2.53 25.90 -21.87
N ALA A 84 1.35 25.86 -21.23
CA ALA A 84 0.60 24.62 -21.03
C ALA A 84 0.24 23.92 -22.34
N GLU A 85 -0.12 24.64 -23.41
CA GLU A 85 -0.46 24.03 -24.71
C GLU A 85 0.74 23.34 -25.36
N LYS A 86 1.92 23.96 -25.25
CA LYS A 86 3.19 23.39 -25.73
C LYS A 86 3.54 22.12 -24.97
N LEU A 87 3.43 22.16 -23.64
CA LEU A 87 3.70 21.01 -22.77
C LEU A 87 2.67 19.89 -22.97
N GLN A 88 1.41 20.24 -23.22
CA GLN A 88 0.37 19.28 -23.54
C GLN A 88 0.66 18.54 -24.84
N SER A 89 1.12 19.26 -25.87
CA SER A 89 1.51 18.67 -27.15
C SER A 89 2.65 17.66 -26.97
N ARG A 90 3.65 17.98 -26.15
CA ARG A 90 4.73 17.04 -25.77
C ARG A 90 4.22 15.86 -24.96
N LEU A 91 3.23 16.07 -24.07
CA LEU A 91 2.63 14.99 -23.30
C LEU A 91 1.86 14.00 -24.18
N TYR A 92 1.15 14.47 -25.22
CA TYR A 92 0.54 13.60 -26.22
C TYR A 92 1.59 12.81 -27.01
N GLN A 93 2.70 13.45 -27.39
CA GLN A 93 3.82 12.74 -28.04
C GLN A 93 4.43 11.67 -27.12
N LEU A 94 4.54 11.94 -25.82
CA LEU A 94 4.95 10.95 -24.83
C LEU A 94 3.93 9.79 -24.77
N ASP A 95 2.62 10.07 -24.75
CA ASP A 95 1.60 9.00 -24.75
C ASP A 95 1.71 8.12 -26.00
N GLU A 96 1.92 8.70 -27.18
CA GLU A 96 2.14 7.96 -28.43
C GLU A 96 3.39 7.07 -28.37
N GLN A 97 4.46 7.52 -27.71
CA GLN A 97 5.68 6.73 -27.50
C GLN A 97 5.44 5.59 -26.51
N GLU A 98 4.80 5.87 -25.38
CA GLU A 98 4.47 4.88 -24.35
C GLU A 98 3.46 3.84 -24.85
N ALA A 99 2.57 4.22 -25.77
CA ALA A 99 1.66 3.29 -26.45
C ALA A 99 2.39 2.17 -27.19
N LYS A 100 3.55 2.45 -27.78
CA LYS A 100 4.38 1.45 -28.46
C LYS A 100 4.98 0.43 -27.49
N LEU A 101 5.07 0.77 -26.21
CA LEU A 101 5.52 -0.11 -25.13
C LEU A 101 4.36 -0.84 -24.43
N GLY A 102 3.12 -0.59 -24.86
CA GLY A 102 1.92 -1.21 -24.26
C GLY A 102 1.54 -0.64 -22.90
N VAL A 103 2.01 0.56 -22.56
CA VAL A 103 1.71 1.26 -21.29
C VAL A 103 1.11 2.65 -21.55
N ASN A 104 0.53 3.28 -20.54
CA ASN A 104 0.01 4.65 -20.63
C ASN A 104 1.09 5.72 -20.36
N TRP A 105 0.84 6.98 -20.75
CA TRP A 105 1.77 8.11 -20.56
C TRP A 105 2.29 8.31 -19.13
N LEU A 106 1.52 7.90 -18.12
CA LEU A 106 1.82 8.14 -16.71
C LEU A 106 2.62 7.01 -16.07
N ASP A 107 2.54 5.77 -16.57
CA ASP A 107 3.05 4.57 -15.89
C ASP A 107 4.53 4.70 -15.46
N ARG A 108 5.43 4.84 -16.43
CA ARG A 108 6.88 4.98 -16.18
C ARG A 108 7.23 6.33 -15.55
N LEU A 109 6.50 7.38 -15.91
CA LEU A 109 6.72 8.73 -15.37
C LEU A 109 6.44 8.77 -13.87
N TRP A 110 5.30 8.23 -13.45
CA TRP A 110 4.89 8.15 -12.06
C TRP A 110 5.80 7.25 -11.25
N LEU A 111 6.14 6.06 -11.76
CA LEU A 111 7.12 5.18 -11.12
C LEU A 111 8.42 5.92 -10.82
N LYS A 112 8.96 6.62 -11.83
CA LYS A 112 10.19 7.37 -11.70
C LYS A 112 10.08 8.51 -10.67
N LYS A 113 9.08 9.38 -10.83
CA LYS A 113 8.96 10.61 -10.03
C LYS A 113 8.48 10.39 -8.60
N ALA A 114 7.57 9.45 -8.38
CA ALA A 114 7.01 9.22 -7.05
C ALA A 114 7.89 8.32 -6.18
N TYR A 115 8.65 7.40 -6.79
CA TYR A 115 9.38 6.38 -6.05
C TYR A 115 10.88 6.37 -6.34
N LEU A 116 11.30 6.24 -7.61
CA LEU A 116 12.70 5.94 -7.92
C LEU A 116 13.65 7.13 -7.70
N GLU A 117 13.18 8.34 -7.95
CA GLU A 117 13.88 9.59 -7.63
C GLU A 117 13.71 10.02 -6.16
N TYR A 118 12.83 9.36 -5.40
CA TYR A 118 12.66 9.64 -3.97
C TYR A 118 13.81 9.01 -3.17
N ARG A 119 14.58 9.85 -2.45
CA ARG A 119 15.88 9.47 -1.87
C ARG A 119 15.88 9.21 -0.37
N ILE A 120 14.83 9.61 0.33
CA ILE A 120 14.64 9.29 1.76
C ILE A 120 14.55 7.76 1.94
N PRO A 121 14.98 7.20 3.09
CA PRO A 121 14.87 5.77 3.39
C PRO A 121 13.53 5.16 2.99
N THR A 122 13.55 4.00 2.35
CA THR A 122 12.31 3.27 2.03
C THR A 122 11.59 2.81 3.28
N LEU A 123 12.34 2.37 4.30
CA LEU A 123 11.83 2.06 5.63
C LEU A 123 10.89 3.19 6.10
N ILE A 124 9.65 2.83 6.42
CA ILE A 124 8.56 3.72 6.90
C ILE A 124 8.04 4.72 5.86
N ASN A 125 8.91 5.39 5.09
CA ASN A 125 8.51 6.46 4.18
C ASN A 125 7.96 5.96 2.84
N VAL A 126 8.35 4.76 2.42
CA VAL A 126 7.85 4.10 1.19
C VAL A 126 7.21 2.77 1.50
N ASN A 127 7.81 1.96 2.38
CA ASN A 127 7.27 0.65 2.72
C ASN A 127 5.94 0.79 3.47
N TRP A 128 4.94 0.03 3.04
CA TRP A 128 3.67 -0.15 3.75
C TRP A 128 3.71 -1.47 4.55
N TRP A 129 2.76 -1.62 5.47
CA TRP A 129 2.60 -2.84 6.24
C TRP A 129 1.14 -3.30 6.26
N ASN A 130 0.92 -4.61 6.38
CA ASN A 130 -0.38 -5.21 6.72
C ASN A 130 -0.18 -6.30 7.78
N GLN A 131 -0.89 -6.19 8.90
CA GLN A 131 -1.01 -7.27 9.87
C GLN A 131 -2.13 -8.21 9.43
N PHE A 132 -1.88 -9.51 9.48
CA PHE A 132 -2.87 -10.52 9.14
C PHE A 132 -3.81 -10.77 10.30
N LYS A 133 -5.02 -11.22 9.96
CA LYS A 133 -5.95 -11.80 10.92
C LYS A 133 -5.26 -13.00 11.57
N ASP A 134 -5.41 -13.10 12.89
CA ASP A 134 -4.98 -14.28 13.61
C ASP A 134 -5.76 -15.53 13.12
N PRO A 135 -5.15 -16.73 13.17
CA PRO A 135 -5.82 -17.95 12.74
C PRO A 135 -7.12 -18.16 13.53
N ASP A 136 -8.10 -18.85 12.95
CA ASP A 136 -9.34 -19.16 13.67
C ASP A 136 -9.10 -20.07 14.90
N THR A 137 -7.98 -20.81 14.91
CA THR A 137 -7.51 -21.57 16.08
C THR A 137 -6.86 -20.71 17.16
N GLY A 138 -6.73 -19.40 16.94
CA GLY A 138 -5.98 -18.47 17.79
C GLY A 138 -4.47 -18.51 17.54
N LEU A 139 -3.76 -17.57 18.18
CA LEU A 139 -2.29 -17.58 18.25
C LEU A 139 -1.79 -18.69 19.18
N GLY A 140 -0.59 -19.19 18.92
CA GLY A 140 0.10 -20.10 19.82
C GLY A 140 0.50 -19.42 21.13
N LYS A 141 0.91 -20.20 22.14
CA LYS A 141 1.42 -19.67 23.42
C LYS A 141 2.71 -18.83 23.28
N GLY A 142 3.33 -18.85 22.10
CA GLY A 142 4.66 -18.27 21.87
C GLY A 142 5.76 -19.03 22.61
N ALA A 143 6.96 -18.47 22.56
CA ALA A 143 8.12 -18.89 23.34
C ALA A 143 8.87 -17.64 23.84
N PRO A 144 9.78 -17.77 24.83
CA PRO A 144 10.68 -16.68 25.18
C PRO A 144 11.44 -16.14 23.96
N ASP A 145 11.77 -14.85 23.98
CA ASP A 145 12.62 -14.23 22.96
C ASP A 145 13.88 -15.05 22.74
N GLY A 146 14.25 -15.26 21.47
CA GLY A 146 15.36 -16.14 21.10
C GLY A 146 14.94 -17.50 20.56
N GLN A 147 13.66 -17.86 20.67
CA GLN A 147 13.15 -19.21 20.37
C GLN A 147 12.01 -19.19 19.34
N VAL A 148 12.00 -20.22 18.50
CA VAL A 148 10.92 -20.53 17.55
C VAL A 148 9.97 -21.59 18.12
N THR A 149 8.79 -21.72 17.53
CA THR A 149 7.81 -22.74 17.93
C THR A 149 7.37 -23.62 16.76
N ASP A 150 6.86 -24.82 17.06
CA ASP A 150 6.24 -25.67 16.04
C ASP A 150 5.05 -24.98 15.36
N PHE A 151 4.27 -24.22 16.12
CA PHE A 151 3.16 -23.44 15.59
C PHE A 151 3.61 -22.40 14.55
N GLN A 152 4.73 -21.72 14.81
CA GLN A 152 5.34 -20.80 13.85
C GLN A 152 5.76 -21.55 12.58
N PHE A 153 6.47 -22.68 12.70
CA PHE A 153 6.88 -23.47 11.54
C PHE A 153 5.69 -23.96 10.71
N ASP A 154 4.66 -24.51 11.34
CA ASP A 154 3.49 -25.07 10.67
C ASP A 154 2.72 -23.98 9.90
N ARG A 155 2.47 -22.82 10.54
CA ARG A 155 1.80 -21.70 9.88
C ARG A 155 2.67 -21.14 8.75
N SER A 156 3.97 -20.94 8.99
CA SER A 156 4.90 -20.44 7.97
C SER A 156 4.96 -21.33 6.74
N ALA A 157 5.05 -22.65 6.91
CA ALA A 157 5.11 -23.60 5.81
C ALA A 157 3.81 -23.58 4.97
N GLY A 158 2.65 -23.53 5.63
CA GLY A 158 1.35 -23.40 4.96
C GLY A 158 1.24 -22.10 4.16
N MET A 159 1.63 -20.97 4.76
CA MET A 159 1.61 -19.67 4.09
C MET A 159 2.54 -19.63 2.86
N ILE A 160 3.78 -20.14 2.99
CA ILE A 160 4.72 -20.22 1.86
C ILE A 160 4.13 -21.06 0.73
N ALA A 161 3.55 -22.22 1.03
CA ALA A 161 2.89 -23.04 0.02
C ALA A 161 1.73 -22.29 -0.67
N GLY A 162 0.93 -21.55 0.10
CA GLY A 162 -0.15 -20.71 -0.42
C GLY A 162 0.33 -19.60 -1.36
N LEU A 163 1.44 -18.96 -1.02
CA LEU A 163 2.06 -17.89 -1.79
C LEU A 163 2.69 -18.40 -3.09
N VAL A 164 3.36 -19.55 -3.03
CA VAL A 164 3.94 -20.23 -4.20
C VAL A 164 2.82 -20.66 -5.16
N ASP A 165 1.73 -21.22 -4.64
CA ASP A 165 0.52 -21.53 -5.43
C ASP A 165 -0.04 -20.28 -6.11
N TYR A 166 -0.16 -19.16 -5.38
CA TYR A 166 -0.64 -17.90 -5.97
C TYR A 166 0.29 -17.41 -7.08
N SER A 167 1.62 -17.41 -6.86
CA SER A 167 2.62 -17.06 -7.88
C SER A 167 2.47 -17.90 -9.15
N ASN A 168 2.31 -19.22 -8.99
CA ASN A 168 2.08 -20.13 -10.11
C ASN A 168 0.77 -19.83 -10.83
N ARG A 169 -0.32 -19.53 -10.10
CA ARG A 169 -1.59 -19.11 -10.71
C ARG A 169 -1.46 -17.79 -11.45
N VAL A 170 -0.65 -16.84 -10.99
CA VAL A 170 -0.38 -15.60 -11.74
C VAL A 170 0.34 -15.96 -13.04
N ASN A 171 1.45 -16.70 -12.99
CA ASN A 171 2.23 -17.12 -14.16
C ASN A 171 1.39 -17.88 -15.21
N ASN A 172 0.49 -18.74 -14.75
CA ASN A 172 -0.39 -19.53 -15.60
C ASN A 172 -1.68 -18.78 -16.03
N GLU A 173 -1.81 -17.50 -15.65
CA GLU A 173 -2.97 -16.66 -15.89
C GLU A 173 -4.30 -17.24 -15.36
N GLN A 174 -4.27 -17.87 -14.19
CA GLN A 174 -5.39 -18.53 -13.53
C GLN A 174 -6.06 -17.67 -12.44
N ILE A 175 -5.52 -16.49 -12.13
CA ILE A 175 -6.20 -15.52 -11.26
C ILE A 175 -7.40 -14.93 -12.02
N PRO A 176 -8.64 -14.99 -11.48
CA PRO A 176 -9.79 -14.38 -12.11
C PRO A 176 -9.56 -12.89 -12.42
N PRO A 177 -9.86 -12.41 -13.65
CA PRO A 177 -9.82 -11.00 -13.97
C PRO A 177 -10.80 -10.21 -13.13
N ASP A 178 -10.36 -9.02 -12.75
CA ASP A 178 -11.23 -8.09 -12.05
C ASP A 178 -12.28 -7.45 -12.93
N VAL A 179 -13.50 -7.44 -12.42
CA VAL A 179 -14.62 -6.76 -13.02
C VAL A 179 -15.46 -6.06 -11.96
N SER A 180 -15.97 -4.89 -12.33
CA SER A 180 -17.02 -4.17 -11.61
C SER A 180 -18.23 -3.99 -12.52
N ARG A 181 -19.31 -3.40 -11.99
CA ARG A 181 -20.46 -3.00 -12.81
C ARG A 181 -20.10 -2.03 -13.93
N SER A 182 -19.02 -1.26 -13.78
CA SER A 182 -18.54 -0.29 -14.78
C SER A 182 -17.53 -0.86 -15.78
N GLY A 183 -17.19 -2.15 -15.69
CA GLY A 183 -16.24 -2.80 -16.59
C GLY A 183 -15.04 -3.44 -15.91
N PRO A 184 -14.07 -3.96 -16.70
CA PRO A 184 -12.90 -4.66 -16.18
C PRO A 184 -11.89 -3.70 -15.55
N PHE A 185 -11.03 -4.24 -14.68
CA PHE A 185 -9.84 -3.55 -14.18
C PHE A 185 -8.56 -4.16 -14.72
N CYS A 186 -7.52 -3.34 -14.79
CA CYS A 186 -6.19 -3.70 -15.22
C CYS A 186 -5.53 -4.62 -14.21
N MET A 187 -5.04 -5.76 -14.69
CA MET A 187 -4.33 -6.75 -13.87
C MET A 187 -2.80 -6.62 -13.99
N HIS A 188 -2.28 -5.64 -14.77
CA HIS A 188 -0.85 -5.51 -15.12
C HIS A 188 0.08 -5.58 -13.91
N GLN A 189 -0.27 -4.92 -12.81
CA GLN A 189 0.55 -4.83 -11.62
C GLN A 189 0.84 -6.19 -10.94
N LEU A 190 0.04 -7.23 -11.19
CA LEU A 190 0.33 -8.60 -10.71
C LEU A 190 1.66 -9.15 -11.25
N LYS A 191 2.09 -8.68 -12.43
CA LYS A 191 3.37 -9.06 -13.04
C LYS A 191 4.59 -8.57 -12.26
N ASN A 192 4.38 -7.65 -11.30
CA ASN A 192 5.44 -6.96 -10.56
C ASN A 192 5.51 -7.39 -9.09
N MET A 193 4.88 -8.50 -8.70
CA MET A 193 4.76 -8.90 -7.30
C MET A 193 5.79 -9.94 -6.88
N PHE A 194 5.93 -11.03 -7.63
CA PHE A 194 6.89 -12.08 -7.36
C PHE A 194 8.18 -11.84 -8.16
N GLY A 195 9.34 -12.16 -7.59
CA GLY A 195 10.62 -11.95 -8.28
C GLY A 195 10.95 -10.47 -8.51
N THR A 196 10.44 -9.60 -7.65
CA THR A 196 10.55 -8.14 -7.82
C THR A 196 11.28 -7.51 -6.64
N SER A 197 12.23 -6.63 -6.96
CA SER A 197 13.04 -5.90 -5.98
C SER A 197 13.33 -4.48 -6.48
N ARG A 198 13.35 -3.53 -5.54
CA ARG A 198 13.91 -2.19 -5.76
C ARG A 198 15.42 -2.24 -5.54
N ILE A 199 16.15 -1.60 -6.44
CA ILE A 199 17.61 -1.57 -6.47
C ILE A 199 18.05 -0.15 -6.20
N ALA A 200 18.69 0.06 -5.05
CA ALA A 200 19.33 1.31 -4.73
C ALA A 200 20.40 1.63 -5.78
N ALA A 201 20.37 2.84 -6.32
CA ALA A 201 21.34 3.31 -7.29
C ALA A 201 21.54 4.81 -7.15
N SER A 202 22.69 5.30 -7.60
CA SER A 202 23.04 6.73 -7.53
C SER A 202 22.05 7.60 -8.32
N GLY A 203 21.47 8.60 -7.68
CA GLY A 203 20.54 9.59 -8.27
C GLY A 203 19.13 9.09 -8.58
N CYS A 204 18.96 7.84 -9.03
CA CYS A 204 17.65 7.25 -9.29
C CYS A 204 17.72 5.73 -9.14
N ASP A 205 16.87 5.17 -8.28
CA ASP A 205 16.75 3.73 -8.07
C ASP A 205 16.16 3.04 -9.31
N LYS A 206 16.16 1.70 -9.29
CA LYS A 206 15.53 0.87 -10.33
C LYS A 206 14.60 -0.14 -9.70
N VAL A 207 13.55 -0.54 -10.41
CA VAL A 207 12.80 -1.75 -10.07
C VAL A 207 13.20 -2.81 -11.08
N ILE A 208 13.60 -3.96 -10.58
CA ILE A 208 13.79 -5.16 -11.40
C ILE A 208 12.66 -6.13 -11.10
N THR A 209 12.09 -6.66 -12.17
CA THR A 209 11.06 -7.71 -12.13
C THR A 209 11.29 -8.64 -13.32
N GLN A 210 10.99 -9.91 -13.13
CA GLN A 210 10.97 -10.89 -14.19
C GLN A 210 9.54 -11.43 -14.37
N TRP A 211 8.98 -11.23 -15.57
CA TRP A 211 7.67 -11.75 -15.94
C TRP A 211 7.77 -12.70 -17.15
N PRO A 212 7.23 -13.94 -17.08
CA PRO A 212 6.76 -14.62 -15.86
C PRO A 212 7.91 -14.84 -14.87
N CYS A 213 7.59 -14.97 -13.58
CA CYS A 213 8.61 -15.20 -12.56
C CYS A 213 8.99 -16.68 -12.53
N LEU A 214 10.23 -17.00 -12.87
CA LEU A 214 10.72 -18.38 -12.96
C LEU A 214 11.60 -18.80 -11.77
N ALA A 215 11.72 -17.93 -10.76
CA ALA A 215 12.46 -18.24 -9.55
C ALA A 215 11.83 -19.43 -8.81
N LYS A 216 12.66 -20.33 -8.32
CA LYS A 216 12.25 -21.53 -7.56
C LYS A 216 12.46 -21.37 -6.06
N HIS A 217 13.19 -20.33 -5.68
CA HIS A 217 13.60 -20.06 -4.31
C HIS A 217 12.94 -18.82 -3.73
N ILE A 218 12.83 -18.82 -2.41
CA ILE A 218 12.56 -17.64 -1.58
C ILE A 218 13.83 -17.33 -0.79
N ASN A 219 13.87 -16.15 -0.16
CA ASN A 219 14.83 -15.92 0.91
C ASN A 219 14.18 -16.05 2.28
N VAL A 220 14.76 -16.87 3.14
CA VAL A 220 14.36 -16.96 4.55
C VAL A 220 15.37 -16.20 5.39
N ILE A 221 14.89 -15.28 6.24
CA ILE A 221 15.74 -14.52 7.16
C ILE A 221 15.41 -14.93 8.59
N TYR A 222 16.43 -15.36 9.33
CA TYR A 222 16.33 -15.74 10.74
C TYR A 222 17.59 -15.26 11.49
N LYS A 223 17.41 -14.44 12.54
CA LYS A 223 18.49 -13.78 13.28
C LYS A 223 19.53 -13.11 12.35
N ASP A 224 19.02 -12.34 11.39
CA ASP A 224 19.78 -11.62 10.35
C ASP A 224 20.52 -12.52 9.33
N GLN A 225 20.45 -13.84 9.46
CA GLN A 225 21.06 -14.77 8.52
C GLN A 225 20.11 -15.03 7.36
N ILE A 226 20.56 -14.76 6.13
CA ILE A 226 19.75 -14.86 4.92
C ILE A 226 20.06 -16.17 4.20
N PHE A 227 19.04 -16.99 3.96
CA PHE A 227 19.16 -18.27 3.25
C PHE A 227 18.42 -18.23 1.93
N SER A 228 18.98 -18.85 0.89
CA SER A 228 18.23 -19.26 -0.31
C SER A 228 17.55 -20.60 -0.03
N VAL A 229 16.23 -20.65 -0.17
CA VAL A 229 15.42 -21.84 0.12
C VAL A 229 14.55 -22.18 -1.08
N ASP A 230 14.79 -23.34 -1.69
CA ASP A 230 13.96 -23.85 -2.78
C ASP A 230 12.58 -24.26 -2.24
N VAL A 231 11.54 -23.74 -2.88
CA VAL A 231 10.12 -23.98 -2.57
C VAL A 231 9.32 -24.46 -3.80
N ILE A 232 10.01 -24.61 -4.92
CA ILE A 232 9.54 -25.25 -6.15
C ILE A 232 10.59 -26.28 -6.55
N GLY A 233 10.16 -27.47 -6.95
CA GLY A 233 11.05 -28.56 -7.36
C GLY A 233 11.89 -28.23 -8.60
N PRO A 234 12.97 -28.99 -8.85
CA PRO A 234 13.88 -28.75 -9.96
C PRO A 234 13.20 -28.83 -11.33
N ASN A 235 12.08 -29.53 -11.48
CA ASN A 235 11.30 -29.61 -12.72
C ASN A 235 10.00 -28.78 -12.66
N GLY A 236 9.84 -27.92 -11.65
CA GLY A 236 8.64 -27.10 -11.45
C GLY A 236 7.58 -27.75 -10.55
N GLU A 237 7.91 -28.83 -9.85
CA GLU A 237 6.97 -29.54 -8.97
C GLU A 237 6.55 -28.67 -7.77
N THR A 238 5.30 -28.83 -7.34
CA THR A 238 4.84 -28.23 -6.08
C THR A 238 5.47 -28.97 -4.91
N VAL A 239 6.23 -28.25 -4.08
CA VAL A 239 6.81 -28.81 -2.86
C VAL A 239 5.71 -28.94 -1.79
N PRO A 240 5.56 -30.11 -1.13
CA PRO A 240 4.58 -30.28 -0.08
C PRO A 240 4.90 -29.46 1.18
N VAL A 241 3.85 -29.04 1.90
CA VAL A 241 3.96 -28.22 3.13
C VAL A 241 4.94 -28.82 4.13
N LYS A 242 4.92 -30.14 4.33
CA LYS A 242 5.83 -30.81 5.27
C LYS A 242 7.31 -30.69 4.88
N GLN A 243 7.62 -30.70 3.58
CA GLN A 243 9.00 -30.49 3.14
C GLN A 243 9.41 -29.01 3.26
N ILE A 244 8.51 -28.07 3.02
CA ILE A 244 8.79 -26.63 3.29
C ILE A 244 9.08 -26.43 4.79
N GLU A 245 8.27 -27.02 5.68
CA GLU A 245 8.50 -26.99 7.13
C GLU A 245 9.90 -27.54 7.50
N GLN A 246 10.30 -28.66 6.90
CA GLN A 246 11.63 -29.24 7.10
C GLN A 246 12.75 -28.27 6.65
N GLN A 247 12.60 -27.61 5.50
CA GLN A 247 13.56 -26.60 5.04
C GLN A 247 13.67 -25.44 6.04
N LEU A 248 12.56 -24.95 6.59
CA LEU A 248 12.58 -23.89 7.61
C LEU A 248 13.28 -24.34 8.90
N ARG A 249 13.02 -25.56 9.36
CA ARG A 249 13.70 -26.14 10.53
C ARG A 249 15.20 -26.27 10.31
N GLN A 250 15.63 -26.63 9.10
CA GLN A 250 17.04 -26.69 8.73
C GLN A 250 17.70 -25.31 8.73
N VAL A 251 17.01 -24.26 8.26
CA VAL A 251 17.50 -22.87 8.37
C VAL A 251 17.76 -22.52 9.84
N VAL A 252 16.77 -22.72 10.71
CA VAL A 252 16.91 -22.42 12.14
C VAL A 252 18.02 -23.26 12.77
N GLN A 253 18.07 -24.56 12.48
CA GLN A 253 19.10 -25.46 13.00
C GLN A 253 20.51 -25.00 12.62
N GLN A 254 20.74 -24.63 11.35
CA GLN A 254 22.04 -24.12 10.90
C GLN A 254 22.46 -22.86 11.65
N VAL A 255 21.53 -21.93 11.90
CA VAL A 255 21.81 -20.68 12.64
C VAL A 255 22.06 -20.94 14.12
N GLU A 256 21.27 -21.78 14.78
CA GLU A 256 21.42 -22.07 16.21
C GLU A 256 22.69 -22.88 16.51
N GLN A 257 23.16 -23.70 15.56
CA GLN A 257 24.42 -24.44 15.68
C GLN A 257 25.65 -23.58 15.35
N THR A 258 25.48 -22.42 14.73
CA THR A 258 26.57 -21.50 14.38
C THR A 258 26.83 -20.51 15.53
N PRO A 259 28.04 -20.47 16.11
CA PRO A 259 28.41 -19.49 17.14
C PRO A 259 28.17 -18.05 16.67
N VAL A 260 27.76 -17.17 17.59
CA VAL A 260 27.34 -15.80 17.25
C VAL A 260 28.43 -15.02 16.51
N GLU A 261 29.69 -15.19 16.91
CA GLU A 261 30.87 -14.58 16.32
C GLU A 261 31.21 -15.08 14.90
N GLN A 262 30.64 -16.22 14.50
CA GLN A 262 30.81 -16.80 13.15
C GLN A 262 29.62 -16.49 12.23
N ARG A 263 28.57 -15.86 12.75
CA ARG A 263 27.40 -15.47 11.95
C ARG A 263 27.75 -14.32 11.01
N GLN A 264 27.05 -14.27 9.89
CA GLN A 264 27.17 -13.18 8.94
C GLN A 264 26.66 -11.86 9.55
N ALA A 265 27.25 -10.74 9.12
CA ALA A 265 26.79 -9.41 9.51
C ALA A 265 25.36 -9.16 9.00
N ALA A 266 24.62 -8.30 9.70
CA ALA A 266 23.24 -7.94 9.39
C ALA A 266 23.13 -6.99 8.18
N VAL A 267 23.54 -7.47 7.00
CA VAL A 267 23.59 -6.70 5.75
C VAL A 267 22.22 -6.11 5.36
N GLY A 268 21.12 -6.75 5.76
CA GLY A 268 19.76 -6.25 5.54
C GLY A 268 19.52 -4.82 6.07
N LEU A 269 20.25 -4.41 7.10
CA LEU A 269 20.19 -3.04 7.64
C LEU A 269 20.57 -1.98 6.62
N LEU A 270 21.43 -2.27 5.65
CA LEU A 270 21.77 -1.28 4.62
C LEU A 270 20.56 -0.88 3.77
N THR A 271 19.49 -1.69 3.73
CA THR A 271 18.24 -1.34 3.03
C THR A 271 17.39 -0.30 3.76
N THR A 272 17.73 0.03 5.02
CA THR A 272 17.05 1.08 5.82
C THR A 272 17.65 2.47 5.60
N GLU A 273 18.73 2.57 4.84
CA GLU A 273 19.48 3.82 4.69
C GLU A 273 18.88 4.78 3.66
N HIS A 274 19.33 6.04 3.75
CA HIS A 274 19.08 7.00 2.69
C HIS A 274 19.58 6.44 1.35
N ARG A 275 18.83 6.63 0.27
CA ARG A 275 19.13 5.95 -1.01
C ARG A 275 20.45 6.40 -1.61
N ASP A 276 20.89 7.62 -1.31
CA ASP A 276 22.22 8.13 -1.70
C ASP A 276 23.38 7.61 -0.82
N ILE A 277 23.08 6.93 0.29
CA ILE A 277 24.05 6.18 1.10
C ILE A 277 24.06 4.72 0.64
N TRP A 278 22.88 4.09 0.58
CA TRP A 278 22.76 2.68 0.21
C TRP A 278 23.20 2.40 -1.23
N GLY A 279 22.82 3.24 -2.20
CA GLY A 279 23.16 3.05 -3.62
C GLY A 279 24.66 2.84 -3.87
N PRO A 280 25.53 3.79 -3.48
CA PRO A 280 26.97 3.64 -3.62
C PRO A 280 27.57 2.44 -2.86
N ILE A 281 27.06 2.13 -1.66
CA ILE A 281 27.52 0.96 -0.88
C ILE A 281 27.16 -0.34 -1.60
N ARG A 282 25.94 -0.43 -2.13
CA ARG A 282 25.49 -1.57 -2.91
C ARG A 282 26.36 -1.76 -4.16
N GLU A 283 26.59 -0.69 -4.92
CA GLU A 283 27.47 -0.71 -6.10
C GLU A 283 28.90 -1.14 -5.74
N GLN A 284 29.42 -0.77 -4.55
CA GLN A 284 30.70 -1.25 -4.04
C GLN A 284 30.66 -2.74 -3.72
N MET A 285 29.61 -3.21 -3.03
CA MET A 285 29.44 -4.62 -2.66
C MET A 285 29.35 -5.51 -3.90
N GLU A 286 28.63 -5.07 -4.94
CA GLU A 286 28.45 -5.81 -6.21
C GLU A 286 29.76 -6.04 -6.98
N LYS A 287 30.85 -5.33 -6.66
CA LYS A 287 32.17 -5.60 -7.25
C LYS A 287 32.81 -6.88 -6.73
N GLN A 288 32.39 -7.37 -5.56
CA GLN A 288 32.84 -8.63 -5.01
C GLN A 288 31.95 -9.78 -5.50
N THR A 289 32.56 -10.82 -6.07
CA THR A 289 31.84 -11.92 -6.73
C THR A 289 30.85 -12.61 -5.77
N THR A 290 31.25 -12.83 -4.51
CA THR A 290 30.41 -13.46 -3.49
C THR A 290 29.20 -12.60 -3.16
N ASN A 291 29.40 -11.32 -2.90
CA ASN A 291 28.33 -10.37 -2.60
C ASN A 291 27.37 -10.18 -3.79
N ALA A 292 27.90 -10.07 -5.01
CA ALA A 292 27.09 -9.93 -6.22
C ALA A 292 26.16 -11.13 -6.42
N LYS A 293 26.64 -12.35 -6.15
CA LYS A 293 25.82 -13.57 -6.20
C LYS A 293 24.75 -13.57 -5.10
N SER A 294 25.09 -13.17 -3.88
CA SER A 294 24.15 -13.08 -2.76
C SER A 294 23.07 -12.02 -3.02
N LEU A 295 23.44 -10.82 -3.47
CA LEU A 295 22.50 -9.75 -3.86
C LEU A 295 21.59 -10.20 -4.99
N LYS A 296 22.15 -10.78 -6.07
CA LYS A 296 21.35 -11.31 -7.18
C LYS A 296 20.38 -12.40 -6.74
N ASN A 297 20.78 -13.28 -5.81
CA ASN A 297 19.89 -14.29 -5.26
C ASN A 297 18.71 -13.65 -4.53
N ILE A 298 18.94 -12.59 -3.76
CA ILE A 298 17.89 -11.85 -3.05
C ILE A 298 16.98 -11.12 -4.03
N ASP A 299 17.57 -10.46 -5.01
CA ASP A 299 16.89 -9.71 -6.05
C ASP A 299 15.89 -10.58 -6.82
N ASP A 300 16.33 -11.77 -7.24
CA ASP A 300 15.58 -12.69 -8.09
C ASP A 300 14.53 -13.53 -7.33
N SER A 301 14.63 -13.67 -6.01
CA SER A 301 13.76 -14.58 -5.24
C SER A 301 12.27 -14.25 -5.36
N LEU A 302 11.40 -15.24 -5.20
CA LEU A 302 9.95 -15.03 -5.29
C LEU A 302 9.47 -13.94 -4.32
N PHE A 303 9.90 -14.03 -3.07
CA PHE A 303 9.65 -13.10 -1.97
C PHE A 303 10.63 -13.36 -0.83
N VAL A 304 10.64 -12.46 0.17
CA VAL A 304 11.38 -12.64 1.43
C VAL A 304 10.42 -13.15 2.51
N PHE A 305 10.90 -14.03 3.37
CA PHE A 305 10.17 -14.60 4.49
C PHE A 305 10.98 -14.53 5.79
N CYS A 306 10.54 -13.73 6.74
CA CYS A 306 11.22 -13.48 8.01
C CYS A 306 10.60 -14.35 9.11
N LEU A 307 11.43 -15.18 9.74
CA LEU A 307 11.09 -15.87 10.97
C LEU A 307 11.61 -15.03 12.13
N ASP A 308 10.70 -14.42 12.88
CA ASP A 308 11.05 -13.68 14.09
C ASP A 308 10.93 -14.61 15.31
N ASP A 309 11.99 -14.68 16.09
CA ASP A 309 12.15 -15.53 17.29
C ASP A 309 11.60 -14.88 18.56
N TYR A 310 10.69 -13.92 18.39
CA TYR A 310 10.00 -13.20 19.44
C TYR A 310 8.55 -12.93 19.02
N SER A 311 7.76 -12.44 19.96
CA SER A 311 6.39 -12.01 19.73
C SER A 311 6.19 -10.56 20.14
N SER A 312 5.38 -9.85 19.36
CA SER A 312 4.91 -8.51 19.73
C SER A 312 3.93 -8.58 20.90
N PRO A 313 3.82 -7.50 21.70
CA PRO A 313 2.78 -7.38 22.70
C PRO A 313 1.37 -7.57 22.10
N LEU A 314 0.43 -8.06 22.91
CA LEU A 314 -0.99 -8.12 22.53
C LEU A 314 -1.65 -6.74 22.48
N ASP A 315 -0.97 -5.70 22.98
CA ASP A 315 -1.40 -4.31 22.88
C ASP A 315 -1.60 -3.91 21.42
N LEU A 316 -2.79 -3.39 21.13
CA LEU A 316 -3.22 -3.07 19.77
C LEU A 316 -2.30 -2.03 19.10
N ASP A 317 -1.77 -1.06 19.84
CA ASP A 317 -0.92 0.02 19.31
C ASP A 317 0.54 -0.40 19.13
N LEU A 318 0.92 -1.56 19.69
CA LEU A 318 2.27 -2.10 19.59
C LEU A 318 2.36 -3.28 18.62
N SER A 319 1.25 -3.98 18.38
CA SER A 319 1.31 -5.29 17.74
C SER A 319 1.68 -5.28 16.26
N HIS A 320 1.44 -4.17 15.57
CA HIS A 320 1.79 -4.03 14.14
C HIS A 320 3.22 -3.54 13.91
N ARG A 321 3.86 -2.96 14.93
CA ARG A 321 5.17 -2.30 14.79
C ARG A 321 6.25 -3.25 14.30
N ASN A 322 6.22 -4.49 14.78
CA ASN A 322 7.16 -5.51 14.31
C ASN A 322 6.97 -5.85 12.82
N ILE A 323 5.72 -5.91 12.36
CA ILE A 323 5.40 -6.09 10.93
C ILE A 323 5.85 -4.86 10.12
N PHE A 324 5.72 -3.67 10.69
CA PHE A 324 6.10 -2.44 9.99
C PHE A 324 7.61 -2.30 9.81
N HIS A 325 8.39 -2.40 10.88
CA HIS A 325 9.81 -2.03 10.85
C HIS A 325 10.76 -2.99 11.58
N GLY A 326 10.25 -4.03 12.23
CA GLY A 326 11.07 -4.92 13.07
C GLY A 326 11.71 -4.22 14.26
N ARG A 327 12.47 -4.96 15.09
CA ARG A 327 13.32 -4.37 16.13
C ARG A 327 14.58 -3.78 15.48
N ASN A 328 14.77 -2.46 15.58
CA ASN A 328 15.91 -1.73 15.01
C ASN A 328 16.12 -1.92 13.49
N GLY A 329 15.09 -2.30 12.72
CA GLY A 329 15.24 -2.58 11.29
C GLY A 329 15.88 -3.94 10.97
N ARG A 330 16.18 -4.77 11.97
CA ARG A 330 16.82 -6.07 11.80
C ARG A 330 15.87 -7.16 11.31
N ASN A 331 16.46 -8.23 10.77
CA ASN A 331 15.78 -9.41 10.23
C ASN A 331 14.84 -9.08 9.07
N ARG A 332 15.23 -8.12 8.20
CA ARG A 332 14.44 -7.59 7.09
C ARG A 332 15.31 -7.30 5.84
N TRP A 333 14.64 -7.12 4.71
CA TRP A 333 15.15 -6.62 3.43
C TRP A 333 14.09 -5.70 2.79
N PHE A 334 14.14 -4.41 3.13
CA PHE A 334 13.09 -3.42 2.79
C PHE A 334 12.98 -3.08 1.30
N ASP A 335 13.97 -3.50 0.52
CA ASP A 335 14.00 -3.37 -0.94
C ASP A 335 13.14 -4.43 -1.66
N LYS A 336 12.66 -5.47 -0.96
CA LYS A 336 11.83 -6.53 -1.59
C LYS A 336 10.38 -6.08 -1.75
N ALA A 337 9.77 -6.37 -2.91
CA ALA A 337 8.36 -6.06 -3.16
C ALA A 337 7.42 -6.71 -2.12
N LEU A 338 7.68 -7.97 -1.76
CA LEU A 338 6.93 -8.74 -0.77
C LEU A 338 7.86 -9.33 0.28
N GLN A 339 7.66 -8.96 1.55
CA GLN A 339 8.34 -9.51 2.71
C GLN A 339 7.33 -9.95 3.76
N PHE A 340 7.17 -11.26 3.92
CA PHE A 340 6.27 -11.85 4.91
C PHE A 340 7.00 -12.07 6.22
N ILE A 341 6.32 -11.83 7.34
CA ILE A 341 6.91 -11.87 8.69
C ILE A 341 6.02 -12.77 9.55
N VAL A 342 6.61 -13.72 10.27
CA VAL A 342 5.90 -14.58 11.23
C VAL A 342 6.66 -14.60 12.56
N GLU A 343 5.96 -14.19 13.61
CA GLU A 343 6.43 -14.17 15.01
C GLU A 343 6.36 -15.56 15.65
N ASN A 344 7.02 -15.77 16.78
CA ASN A 344 7.11 -17.09 17.41
C ASN A 344 5.78 -17.59 18.03
N ASN A 345 4.78 -16.72 18.22
CA ASN A 345 3.39 -17.12 18.54
C ASN A 345 2.54 -17.38 17.28
N GLY A 346 3.14 -17.25 16.09
CA GLY A 346 2.50 -17.40 14.79
C GLY A 346 1.75 -16.15 14.30
N ARG A 347 1.76 -15.02 15.00
CA ARG A 347 1.24 -13.74 14.45
C ARG A 347 2.01 -13.43 13.18
N ALA A 348 1.30 -12.96 12.16
CA ALA A 348 1.89 -12.79 10.86
C ALA A 348 1.47 -11.47 10.20
N GLY A 349 2.26 -11.05 9.23
CA GLY A 349 1.96 -9.90 8.40
C GLY A 349 2.90 -9.82 7.21
N ILE A 350 2.83 -8.69 6.53
CA ILE A 350 3.67 -8.35 5.39
C ILE A 350 4.13 -6.91 5.51
N ASN A 351 5.39 -6.68 5.17
CA ASN A 351 5.94 -5.39 4.78
C ASN A 351 6.17 -5.43 3.25
N GLY A 352 5.90 -4.33 2.56
CA GLY A 352 6.11 -4.32 1.11
C GLY A 352 6.63 -2.99 0.58
N GLU A 353 7.47 -3.07 -0.44
CA GLU A 353 7.98 -1.92 -1.19
C GLU A 353 6.90 -1.44 -2.17
N HIS A 354 6.62 -0.13 -2.19
CA HIS A 354 5.42 0.41 -2.83
C HIS A 354 5.59 0.69 -4.33
N SER A 355 6.82 0.89 -4.81
CA SER A 355 7.05 1.25 -6.20
C SER A 355 6.40 0.30 -7.24
N PRO A 356 6.33 -1.04 -7.06
CA PRO A 356 5.89 -1.94 -8.13
C PRO A 356 4.37 -2.04 -8.30
N ALA A 357 3.59 -1.77 -7.24
CA ALA A 357 2.12 -1.85 -7.27
C ALA A 357 1.42 -1.01 -6.19
N ASP A 358 0.11 -0.81 -6.37
CA ASP A 358 -0.80 -0.20 -5.42
C ASP A 358 -1.39 -1.24 -4.46
N ALA A 359 -1.78 -0.82 -3.26
CA ALA A 359 -2.15 -1.68 -2.13
C ALA A 359 -3.21 -2.75 -2.43
N VAL A 360 -4.10 -2.53 -3.41
CA VAL A 360 -5.14 -3.50 -3.80
C VAL A 360 -4.53 -4.83 -4.30
N ILE A 361 -3.36 -4.78 -4.92
CA ILE A 361 -2.72 -5.96 -5.51
C ILE A 361 -2.17 -6.90 -4.42
N PRO A 362 -1.26 -6.46 -3.52
CA PRO A 362 -0.79 -7.32 -2.44
C PRO A 362 -1.90 -7.71 -1.46
N SER A 363 -2.89 -6.83 -1.21
CA SER A 363 -4.02 -7.18 -0.32
C SER A 363 -4.78 -8.42 -0.80
N ARG A 364 -4.87 -8.64 -2.11
CA ARG A 364 -5.56 -9.81 -2.66
C ARG A 364 -4.75 -11.09 -2.63
N ILE A 365 -3.43 -10.96 -2.76
CA ILE A 365 -2.52 -12.09 -2.55
C ILE A 365 -2.71 -12.58 -1.11
N VAL A 366 -2.72 -11.62 -0.16
CA VAL A 366 -2.95 -11.89 1.26
C VAL A 366 -4.35 -12.48 1.50
N ASP A 367 -5.41 -11.88 0.99
CA ASP A 367 -6.78 -12.38 1.17
C ASP A 367 -6.94 -13.82 0.66
N ASP A 368 -6.39 -14.14 -0.51
CA ASP A 368 -6.46 -15.48 -1.11
C ASP A 368 -5.71 -16.53 -0.26
N VAL A 369 -4.52 -16.19 0.25
CA VAL A 369 -3.74 -17.08 1.10
C VAL A 369 -4.44 -17.29 2.45
N LEU A 370 -4.85 -16.20 3.12
CA LEU A 370 -5.45 -16.29 4.44
C LEU A 370 -6.84 -16.96 4.41
N ALA A 371 -7.60 -16.83 3.32
CA ALA A 371 -8.90 -17.48 3.17
C ALA A 371 -8.80 -19.01 3.10
N ARG A 372 -7.59 -19.55 2.90
CA ARG A 372 -7.30 -20.98 2.81
C ARG A 372 -6.54 -21.52 4.03
N GLU A 373 -6.28 -20.70 5.05
CA GLU A 373 -5.63 -21.17 6.27
C GLU A 373 -6.54 -22.14 7.07
N PRO A 374 -5.99 -23.22 7.67
CA PRO A 374 -4.61 -23.69 7.50
C PRO A 374 -4.41 -24.35 6.13
N ILE A 375 -3.37 -23.93 5.42
CA ILE A 375 -3.05 -24.48 4.10
C ILE A 375 -2.30 -25.79 4.27
N GLN A 376 -2.85 -26.85 3.71
CA GLN A 376 -2.23 -28.16 3.58
C GLN A 376 -2.28 -28.57 2.10
N ASN A 377 -1.27 -29.27 1.62
CA ASN A 377 -1.31 -29.91 0.30
C ASN A 377 -0.88 -31.37 0.42
N SER A 378 -1.52 -32.24 -0.36
CA SER A 378 -1.23 -33.68 -0.40
C SER A 378 -0.24 -34.02 -1.52
N ALA A 379 0.63 -33.08 -1.90
CA ALA A 379 1.63 -33.30 -2.94
C ALA A 379 2.61 -34.40 -2.49
N ALA A 380 3.08 -35.19 -3.45
CA ALA A 380 4.12 -36.17 -3.18
C ALA A 380 5.42 -35.46 -2.78
N SER A 381 6.22 -36.12 -1.95
CA SER A 381 7.57 -35.65 -1.63
C SER A 381 8.37 -35.45 -2.92
N VAL A 382 9.02 -34.29 -3.07
CA VAL A 382 9.90 -33.96 -4.19
C VAL A 382 11.30 -34.47 -3.85
N PRO A 383 11.82 -35.51 -4.54
CA PRO A 383 13.17 -35.99 -4.33
C PRO A 383 14.20 -34.98 -4.83
N GLY A 384 15.33 -34.86 -4.13
CA GLY A 384 16.44 -34.02 -4.59
C GLY A 384 16.22 -32.51 -4.47
N LEU A 385 15.26 -32.07 -3.64
CA LEU A 385 15.14 -30.65 -3.28
C LEU A 385 16.44 -30.18 -2.60
N ALA A 386 17.01 -29.07 -3.07
CA ALA A 386 18.26 -28.56 -2.54
C ALA A 386 18.09 -28.13 -1.08
N GLN A 387 19.10 -28.41 -0.26
CA GLN A 387 19.12 -27.95 1.13
C GLN A 387 19.22 -26.41 1.19
N PRO A 388 18.69 -25.76 2.24
CA PRO A 388 18.82 -24.32 2.43
C PRO A 388 20.29 -23.89 2.42
N LYS A 389 20.59 -22.86 1.63
CA LYS A 389 21.95 -22.35 1.46
C LYS A 389 22.09 -20.97 2.08
N LEU A 390 22.96 -20.84 3.09
CA LEU A 390 23.34 -19.55 3.66
C LEU A 390 23.97 -18.66 2.58
N LEU A 391 23.50 -17.42 2.49
CA LEU A 391 24.13 -16.38 1.70
C LEU A 391 25.26 -15.75 2.51
N THR A 392 26.43 -15.63 1.90
CA THR A 392 27.65 -15.15 2.57
C THR A 392 28.09 -13.81 2.01
N TRP A 393 28.90 -13.10 2.79
CA TRP A 393 29.35 -11.75 2.48
C TRP A 393 30.86 -11.56 2.68
N GLU A 394 31.50 -10.88 1.74
CA GLU A 394 32.87 -10.38 1.84
C GLU A 394 32.81 -8.87 2.04
N LEU A 395 32.95 -8.43 3.30
CA LEU A 395 32.71 -7.04 3.69
C LEU A 395 34.02 -6.35 4.08
N SER A 396 34.30 -5.19 3.46
CA SER A 396 35.36 -4.30 3.94
C SER A 396 34.97 -3.69 5.30
N SER A 397 35.95 -3.19 6.05
CA SER A 397 35.71 -2.45 7.30
C SER A 397 34.71 -1.32 7.10
N SER A 398 34.84 -0.55 6.00
CA SER A 398 33.92 0.55 5.68
C SER A 398 32.45 0.11 5.55
N VAL A 399 32.18 -1.08 4.98
CA VAL A 399 30.81 -1.59 4.84
C VAL A 399 30.31 -2.11 6.19
N GLN A 400 31.18 -2.72 7.01
CA GLN A 400 30.81 -3.12 8.37
C GLN A 400 30.49 -1.91 9.26
N ASP A 401 31.21 -0.81 9.10
CA ASP A 401 30.95 0.45 9.80
C ASP A 401 29.61 1.04 9.32
N ALA A 402 29.35 1.01 8.01
CA ALA A 402 28.07 1.47 7.46
C ALA A 402 26.87 0.66 7.96
N ILE A 403 27.01 -0.66 8.17
CA ILE A 403 25.96 -1.49 8.77
C ILE A 403 25.62 -1.02 10.20
N ARG A 404 26.64 -0.66 11.00
CA ARG A 404 26.41 -0.16 12.37
C ARG A 404 25.73 1.21 12.36
N THR A 405 26.16 2.10 11.47
CA THR A 405 25.50 3.40 11.26
C THR A 405 24.05 3.23 10.80
N ALA A 406 23.79 2.26 9.92
CA ALA A 406 22.44 1.94 9.46
C ALA A 406 21.52 1.48 10.58
N GLU A 407 22.02 0.67 11.52
CA GLU A 407 21.28 0.29 12.72
C GLU A 407 20.93 1.50 13.60
N ASP A 408 21.88 2.40 13.84
CA ASP A 408 21.65 3.60 14.63
C ASP A 408 20.61 4.52 13.97
N ASN A 409 20.69 4.68 12.65
CA ASN A 409 19.77 5.50 11.87
C ASN A 409 18.36 4.88 11.82
N ALA A 410 18.26 3.56 11.57
CA ALA A 410 16.99 2.84 11.62
C ALA A 410 16.35 2.94 13.00
N SER A 411 17.13 2.76 14.07
CA SER A 411 16.65 2.85 15.44
C SER A 411 16.09 4.24 15.76
N LYS A 412 16.77 5.32 15.33
CA LYS A 412 16.28 6.69 15.48
C LYS A 412 14.99 6.93 14.70
N LEU A 413 14.93 6.50 13.44
CA LEU A 413 13.74 6.65 12.61
C LEU A 413 12.53 5.90 13.20
N ILE A 414 12.75 4.68 13.69
CA ILE A 414 11.73 3.86 14.33
C ILE A 414 11.24 4.49 15.64
N GLN A 415 12.14 5.03 16.45
CA GLN A 415 11.78 5.73 17.69
C GLN A 415 11.01 7.02 17.43
N ASP A 416 11.30 7.69 16.31
CA ASP A 416 10.61 8.92 15.92
C ASP A 416 9.21 8.66 15.36
N LEU A 417 8.91 7.47 14.86
CA LEU A 417 7.58 7.12 14.39
C LEU A 417 6.59 6.96 15.56
N ASP A 418 5.54 7.78 15.58
CA ASP A 418 4.31 7.49 16.34
C ASP A 418 3.33 6.75 15.43
N SER A 419 2.78 5.64 15.92
CA SER A 419 1.79 4.86 15.17
C SER A 419 0.86 4.12 16.13
N VAL A 420 -0.44 4.33 15.94
CA VAL A 420 -1.52 3.74 16.73
C VAL A 420 -2.61 3.20 15.83
N LEU A 421 -3.41 2.26 16.34
CA LEU A 421 -4.54 1.71 15.62
C LEU A 421 -5.86 2.14 16.28
N LEU A 422 -6.92 2.23 15.48
CA LEU A 422 -8.29 2.30 15.95
C LEU A 422 -9.11 1.19 15.31
N HIS A 423 -9.55 0.24 16.14
CA HIS A 423 -10.54 -0.75 15.78
C HIS A 423 -11.90 -0.28 16.31
N TYR A 424 -12.65 0.37 15.43
CA TYR A 424 -13.96 0.94 15.75
C TYR A 424 -15.06 -0.09 15.47
N HIS A 425 -15.84 -0.42 16.50
CA HIS A 425 -16.81 -1.52 16.47
C HIS A 425 -18.27 -1.09 16.55
N ASN A 426 -18.56 0.21 16.67
CA ASN A 426 -19.93 0.68 16.88
C ASN A 426 -20.77 0.55 15.60
N TYR A 427 -20.16 0.73 14.42
CA TYR A 427 -20.81 0.51 13.13
C TYR A 427 -19.78 0.31 12.00
N GLY A 428 -20.27 -0.09 10.82
CA GLY A 428 -19.48 -0.16 9.60
C GLY A 428 -20.26 0.30 8.36
N SER A 429 -19.87 -0.21 7.19
CA SER A 429 -20.45 0.20 5.91
C SER A 429 -21.95 -0.08 5.77
N ASN A 430 -22.51 -1.06 6.49
CA ASN A 430 -23.95 -1.32 6.45
C ASN A 430 -24.75 -0.15 7.02
N PHE A 431 -24.31 0.40 8.15
CA PHE A 431 -24.91 1.57 8.80
C PHE A 431 -24.80 2.82 7.92
N MET A 432 -23.60 3.11 7.38
CA MET A 432 -23.38 4.28 6.52
C MET A 432 -24.26 4.23 5.25
N LYS A 433 -24.42 3.04 4.66
CA LYS A 433 -25.31 2.82 3.52
C LYS A 433 -26.78 2.98 3.89
N ALA A 434 -27.19 2.54 5.08
CA ALA A 434 -28.54 2.77 5.59
C ALA A 434 -28.82 4.28 5.76
N ALA A 435 -27.83 5.06 6.20
CA ALA A 435 -27.86 6.51 6.21
C ALA A 435 -27.76 7.16 4.81
N LYS A 436 -27.67 6.36 3.73
CA LYS A 436 -27.54 6.79 2.33
C LYS A 436 -26.29 7.64 2.04
N VAL A 437 -25.21 7.39 2.79
CA VAL A 437 -23.92 8.05 2.59
C VAL A 437 -22.89 7.03 2.11
N SER A 438 -22.02 7.44 1.19
CA SER A 438 -20.88 6.60 0.77
C SER A 438 -19.98 6.33 1.98
N PRO A 439 -19.65 5.07 2.28
CA PRO A 439 -18.77 4.76 3.41
C PRO A 439 -17.41 5.47 3.33
N ASP A 440 -16.87 5.59 2.12
CA ASP A 440 -15.59 6.27 1.88
C ASP A 440 -15.68 7.78 2.18
N ALA A 441 -16.69 8.45 1.63
CA ALA A 441 -16.93 9.86 1.88
C ALA A 441 -17.22 10.15 3.36
N TRP A 442 -17.91 9.24 4.05
CA TRP A 442 -18.16 9.34 5.49
C TRP A 442 -16.85 9.43 6.28
N LEU A 443 -15.90 8.54 6.01
CA LEU A 443 -14.60 8.55 6.69
C LEU A 443 -13.79 9.79 6.31
N GLN A 444 -13.79 10.18 5.05
CA GLN A 444 -13.11 11.40 4.63
C GLN A 444 -13.67 12.64 5.35
N MET A 445 -15.00 12.78 5.47
CA MET A 445 -15.59 13.88 6.24
C MET A 445 -15.24 13.79 7.74
N ALA A 446 -15.15 12.58 8.29
CA ALA A 446 -14.72 12.39 9.67
C ALA A 446 -13.28 12.87 9.90
N TYR A 447 -12.35 12.56 9.00
CA TYR A 447 -10.96 13.02 9.09
C TYR A 447 -10.84 14.54 8.94
N GLN A 448 -11.60 15.12 8.01
CA GLN A 448 -11.60 16.57 7.80
C GLN A 448 -12.14 17.32 9.01
N LEU A 449 -13.23 16.83 9.62
CA LEU A 449 -13.77 17.42 10.85
C LEU A 449 -12.83 17.20 12.04
N ALA A 450 -12.23 16.01 12.17
CA ALA A 450 -11.25 15.75 13.22
C ALA A 450 -10.05 16.69 13.13
N TYR A 451 -9.52 16.92 11.93
CA TYR A 451 -8.42 17.86 11.71
C TYR A 451 -8.83 19.29 12.03
N TYR A 452 -10.03 19.71 11.60
CA TYR A 452 -10.54 21.04 11.90
C TYR A 452 -10.73 21.26 13.42
N ARG A 453 -11.25 20.26 14.15
CA ARG A 453 -11.36 20.30 15.62
C ARG A 453 -10.01 20.45 16.31
N HIS A 454 -8.99 19.81 15.76
CA HIS A 454 -7.65 19.80 16.35
C HIS A 454 -6.87 21.10 16.09
N TYR A 455 -6.96 21.62 14.86
CA TYR A 455 -6.10 22.71 14.38
C TYR A 455 -6.82 24.01 14.07
N GLY A 456 -8.16 24.02 14.07
CA GLY A 456 -8.99 25.19 13.75
C GLY A 456 -8.93 25.66 12.29
N LYS A 457 -8.24 24.91 11.42
CA LYS A 457 -8.02 25.24 10.01
C LYS A 457 -8.07 23.98 9.13
N PRO A 458 -8.41 24.10 7.83
CA PRO A 458 -8.30 23.00 6.88
C PRO A 458 -6.84 22.74 6.49
N CYS A 459 -6.60 21.63 5.79
CA CYS A 459 -5.26 21.27 5.30
C CYS A 459 -5.30 20.56 3.93
N PRO A 460 -4.19 20.63 3.16
CA PRO A 460 -4.02 19.78 1.99
C PRO A 460 -4.18 18.31 2.40
N THR A 461 -5.08 17.61 1.70
CA THR A 461 -5.40 16.21 2.02
C THR A 461 -5.32 15.37 0.76
N TYR A 462 -4.48 14.35 0.80
CA TYR A 462 -4.36 13.31 -0.21
C TYR A 462 -5.28 12.13 0.12
N GLU A 463 -6.03 11.69 -0.87
CA GLU A 463 -6.63 10.37 -0.89
C GLU A 463 -6.29 9.67 -2.20
N SER A 464 -5.95 8.39 -2.13
CA SER A 464 -5.63 7.59 -3.31
C SER A 464 -6.89 7.17 -4.07
N ALA A 465 -6.95 7.50 -5.37
CA ALA A 465 -7.96 6.96 -6.30
C ALA A 465 -7.31 6.02 -7.31
N SER A 466 -7.78 4.77 -7.36
CA SER A 466 -7.35 3.80 -8.37
C SER A 466 -7.77 4.23 -9.77
N THR A 467 -6.81 4.20 -10.70
CA THR A 467 -7.05 4.39 -12.15
C THR A 467 -6.97 3.06 -12.91
N ARG A 468 -7.06 1.92 -12.22
CA ARG A 468 -6.99 0.58 -12.84
C ARG A 468 -8.05 0.31 -13.90
N LYS A 469 -9.07 1.15 -14.07
CA LYS A 469 -10.00 1.01 -15.22
C LYS A 469 -9.34 1.35 -16.57
N PHE A 470 -8.12 1.88 -16.53
CA PHE A 470 -7.28 2.15 -17.69
C PHE A 470 -6.11 1.16 -17.75
N LEU A 471 -5.63 0.90 -18.96
CA LEU A 471 -4.46 0.07 -19.20
C LEU A 471 -3.26 0.62 -18.43
N THR A 472 -2.60 -0.23 -17.63
CA THR A 472 -1.46 0.14 -16.75
C THR A 472 -1.77 1.29 -15.78
N GLY A 473 -3.04 1.51 -15.43
CA GLY A 473 -3.42 2.52 -14.44
C GLY A 473 -2.85 2.23 -13.05
N ARG A 474 -2.35 3.29 -12.41
CA ARG A 474 -1.90 3.32 -11.01
C ARG A 474 -2.90 4.11 -10.17
N THR A 475 -2.56 5.34 -9.80
CA THR A 475 -3.36 6.22 -8.94
C THR A 475 -3.45 7.63 -9.47
N GLU A 476 -4.57 8.29 -9.16
CA GLU A 476 -4.75 9.74 -9.17
C GLU A 476 -5.05 10.19 -7.73
N THR A 477 -5.04 11.50 -7.49
CA THR A 477 -5.29 12.12 -6.18
C THR A 477 -6.72 12.62 -6.09
N VAL A 478 -7.41 12.25 -5.02
CA VAL A 478 -8.61 12.93 -4.54
C VAL A 478 -8.18 13.94 -3.50
N ARG A 479 -8.51 15.21 -3.73
CA ARG A 479 -8.25 16.30 -2.76
C ARG A 479 -9.45 16.44 -1.84
N SER A 480 -9.49 15.67 -0.75
CA SER A 480 -10.66 15.59 0.16
C SER A 480 -11.02 16.91 0.85
N CYS A 481 -10.03 17.82 0.98
CA CYS A 481 -10.26 19.19 1.42
C CYS A 481 -10.80 20.03 0.25
N SER A 482 -12.13 20.26 0.24
CA SER A 482 -12.83 21.09 -0.73
C SER A 482 -13.51 22.30 -0.07
N VAL A 483 -14.04 23.21 -0.88
CA VAL A 483 -14.84 24.35 -0.39
C VAL A 483 -16.04 23.86 0.42
N GLU A 484 -16.71 22.79 -0.03
CA GLU A 484 -17.84 22.19 0.65
C GLU A 484 -17.43 21.55 1.98
N THR A 485 -16.31 20.81 2.00
CA THR A 485 -15.77 20.22 3.22
C THR A 485 -15.48 21.29 4.27
N VAL A 486 -14.83 22.40 3.89
CA VAL A 486 -14.51 23.49 4.84
C VAL A 486 -15.76 24.19 5.37
N ALA A 487 -16.78 24.39 4.52
CA ALA A 487 -18.06 24.93 4.97
C ALA A 487 -18.74 24.00 5.99
N PHE A 488 -18.73 22.70 5.73
CA PHE A 488 -19.22 21.67 6.64
C PHE A 488 -18.47 21.66 7.98
N THR A 489 -17.14 21.61 7.97
CA THR A 489 -16.35 21.47 9.21
C THR A 489 -16.46 22.71 10.10
N LYS A 490 -16.49 23.92 9.51
CA LYS A 490 -16.74 25.18 10.23
C LYS A 490 -18.11 25.21 10.91
N ALA A 491 -19.14 24.70 10.23
CA ALA A 491 -20.52 24.75 10.72
C ALA A 491 -20.83 23.68 11.77
N TRP A 492 -20.15 22.52 11.74
CA TRP A 492 -20.56 21.35 12.53
C TRP A 492 -20.58 21.61 14.03
N ASP A 493 -19.58 22.31 14.57
CA ASP A 493 -19.47 22.61 16.00
C ASP A 493 -19.98 24.03 16.38
N ASP A 494 -20.37 24.84 15.40
CA ASP A 494 -20.95 26.18 15.66
C ASP A 494 -22.35 26.06 16.25
N LYS A 495 -22.55 26.61 17.45
CA LYS A 495 -23.83 26.59 18.18
C LYS A 495 -24.89 27.50 17.55
N ASN A 496 -24.47 28.46 16.73
CA ASN A 496 -25.37 29.39 16.04
C ASN A 496 -25.91 28.83 14.72
N VAL A 497 -25.31 27.76 14.19
CA VAL A 497 -25.78 27.10 12.97
C VAL A 497 -26.85 26.07 13.33
N LYS A 498 -28.01 26.14 12.69
CA LYS A 498 -29.09 25.17 12.88
C LYS A 498 -28.66 23.78 12.40
N LEU A 499 -29.08 22.73 13.10
CA LEU A 499 -28.76 21.36 12.71
C LEU A 499 -29.14 21.04 11.27
N SER A 500 -30.29 21.50 10.79
CA SER A 500 -30.72 21.29 9.40
C SER A 500 -29.70 21.82 8.38
N GLU A 501 -29.05 22.96 8.69
CA GLU A 501 -28.00 23.53 7.85
C GLU A 501 -26.70 22.71 7.95
N LYS A 502 -26.33 22.25 9.15
CA LYS A 502 -25.17 21.36 9.34
C LYS A 502 -25.31 20.08 8.51
N LEU A 503 -26.49 19.47 8.51
CA LEU A 503 -26.79 18.26 7.72
C LEU A 503 -26.77 18.56 6.21
N ASN A 504 -27.28 19.72 5.78
CA ASN A 504 -27.21 20.12 4.37
C ASN A 504 -25.76 20.33 3.91
N LEU A 505 -24.93 20.99 4.72
CA LEU A 505 -23.51 21.20 4.42
C LEU A 505 -22.74 19.87 4.41
N PHE A 506 -23.01 18.96 5.34
CA PHE A 506 -22.45 17.61 5.32
C PHE A 506 -22.81 16.86 4.02
N GLN A 507 -24.07 16.89 3.59
CA GLN A 507 -24.48 16.27 2.32
C GLN A 507 -23.79 16.90 1.10
N LYS A 508 -23.61 18.23 1.09
CA LYS A 508 -22.85 18.92 0.04
C LYS A 508 -21.38 18.51 0.03
N ALA A 509 -20.76 18.37 1.20
CA ALA A 509 -19.38 17.94 1.33
C ALA A 509 -19.18 16.50 0.84
N VAL A 510 -20.10 15.58 1.20
CA VAL A 510 -20.16 14.22 0.66
C VAL A 510 -20.31 14.23 -0.87
N ALA A 511 -21.22 15.05 -1.41
CA ALA A 511 -21.43 15.14 -2.86
C ALA A 511 -20.20 15.68 -3.59
N GLY A 512 -19.53 16.70 -3.04
CA GLY A 512 -18.28 17.24 -3.57
C GLY A 512 -17.14 16.23 -3.56
N HIS A 513 -16.98 15.47 -2.46
CA HIS A 513 -16.03 14.38 -2.38
C HIS A 513 -16.28 13.30 -3.44
N LEU A 514 -17.53 12.88 -3.63
CA LEU A 514 -17.91 11.91 -4.65
C LEU A 514 -17.64 12.41 -6.08
N GLU A 515 -17.79 13.70 -6.35
CA GLU A 515 -17.42 14.31 -7.63
C GLU A 515 -15.91 14.22 -7.85
N TYR A 516 -15.10 14.57 -6.86
CA TYR A 516 -13.63 14.46 -6.94
C TYR A 516 -13.16 13.02 -7.08
N MET A 517 -13.76 12.07 -6.34
CA MET A 517 -13.46 10.64 -6.49
C MET A 517 -13.80 10.14 -7.90
N LYS A 518 -14.94 10.55 -8.46
CA LYS A 518 -15.32 10.21 -9.84
C LYS A 518 -14.36 10.81 -10.85
N ALA A 519 -13.97 12.07 -10.69
CA ALA A 519 -13.02 12.73 -11.58
C ALA A 519 -11.65 12.05 -11.52
N ALA A 520 -11.09 11.85 -10.33
CA ALA A 520 -9.79 11.24 -10.10
C ALA A 520 -9.72 9.81 -10.64
N SER A 521 -10.66 8.94 -10.24
CA SER A 521 -10.73 7.57 -10.75
C SER A 521 -10.98 7.49 -12.27
N SER A 522 -11.41 8.58 -12.90
CA SER A 522 -11.56 8.76 -14.35
C SER A 522 -10.37 9.37 -15.05
N GLY A 523 -9.25 9.56 -14.34
CA GLY A 523 -8.06 10.19 -14.91
C GLY A 523 -8.28 11.67 -15.22
N HIS A 524 -9.23 12.34 -14.55
CA HIS A 524 -9.53 13.77 -14.67
C HIS A 524 -9.27 14.52 -13.35
N GLY A 525 -8.38 13.99 -12.50
CA GLY A 525 -7.79 14.74 -11.41
C GLY A 525 -6.79 15.78 -11.92
N VAL A 526 -6.27 16.62 -11.03
CA VAL A 526 -5.33 17.70 -11.39
C VAL A 526 -3.88 17.30 -11.16
N ASP A 527 -3.60 16.50 -10.14
CA ASP A 527 -2.24 16.28 -9.64
C ASP A 527 -1.36 15.52 -10.63
N ARG A 528 -1.83 14.41 -11.23
CA ARG A 528 -1.02 13.69 -12.23
C ARG A 528 -0.87 14.48 -13.53
N HIS A 529 -1.89 15.24 -13.92
CA HIS A 529 -1.80 16.05 -15.13
C HIS A 529 -0.80 17.21 -14.98
N LEU A 530 -0.86 17.96 -13.87
CA LEU A 530 0.10 19.02 -13.56
C LEU A 530 1.53 18.45 -13.44
N LEU A 531 1.70 17.28 -12.83
CA LEU A 531 2.98 16.57 -12.84
C LEU A 531 3.44 16.24 -14.27
N GLY A 532 2.54 15.70 -15.09
CA GLY A 532 2.80 15.36 -16.49
C GLY A 532 3.31 16.55 -17.28
N LEU A 533 2.60 17.68 -17.21
CA LEU A 533 3.00 18.95 -17.84
C LEU A 533 4.35 19.44 -17.33
N ARG A 534 4.55 19.47 -16.01
CA ARG A 534 5.81 19.90 -15.38
C ARG A 534 7.00 19.08 -15.88
N CYS A 535 6.82 17.78 -16.07
CA CYS A 535 7.87 16.89 -16.57
C CYS A 535 8.17 17.05 -18.07
N GLN A 536 7.35 17.79 -18.83
CA GLN A 536 7.63 18.08 -20.24
C GLN A 536 8.43 19.38 -20.45
N MET A 537 8.75 20.13 -19.38
CA MET A 537 9.48 21.40 -19.49
C MET A 537 10.97 21.16 -19.75
N THR A 538 11.58 22.01 -20.57
CA THR A 538 13.05 22.14 -20.59
C THR A 538 13.53 22.91 -19.36
N PRO A 539 14.83 22.84 -19.00
CA PRO A 539 15.38 23.66 -17.93
C PRO A 539 15.13 25.17 -18.11
N GLU A 540 15.22 25.67 -19.35
CA GLU A 540 14.99 27.08 -19.68
C GLU A 540 13.52 27.47 -19.49
N GLU A 541 12.59 26.61 -19.93
CA GLU A 541 11.16 26.84 -19.72
C GLU A 541 10.79 26.81 -18.24
N ALA A 542 11.35 25.87 -17.47
CA ALA A 542 11.13 25.77 -16.03
C ALA A 542 11.63 27.00 -15.25
N ALA A 543 12.69 27.65 -15.75
CA ALA A 543 13.24 28.89 -15.19
C ALA A 543 12.51 30.16 -15.69
N SER A 544 11.64 30.06 -16.68
CA SER A 544 10.94 31.21 -17.27
C SER A 544 9.73 31.67 -16.45
N ASP A 545 9.33 32.94 -16.62
CA ASP A 545 8.11 33.50 -16.03
C ASP A 545 6.82 32.79 -16.49
N ASP A 546 6.85 32.12 -17.64
CA ASP A 546 5.68 31.36 -18.11
C ASP A 546 5.44 30.11 -17.25
N ALA A 547 6.46 29.60 -16.56
CA ALA A 547 6.34 28.49 -15.61
C ALA A 547 6.11 28.95 -14.16
N ALA A 548 5.77 30.22 -13.92
CA ALA A 548 5.65 30.81 -12.58
C ALA A 548 4.70 30.05 -11.63
N ILE A 549 3.72 29.29 -12.17
CA ILE A 549 2.86 28.43 -11.34
C ILE A 549 3.64 27.41 -10.53
N TYR A 550 4.75 26.88 -11.06
CA TYR A 550 5.56 25.84 -10.42
C TYR A 550 6.61 26.42 -9.46
N GLN A 551 6.80 27.73 -9.51
CA GLN A 551 7.66 28.48 -8.59
C GLN A 551 6.85 29.08 -7.43
N ASP A 552 5.52 29.14 -7.57
CA ASP A 552 4.62 29.65 -6.55
C ASP A 552 4.54 28.71 -5.34
N PRO A 553 4.69 29.22 -4.10
CA PRO A 553 4.56 28.41 -2.88
C PRO A 553 3.21 27.68 -2.77
N SER A 554 2.13 28.23 -3.34
CA SER A 554 0.81 27.62 -3.32
C SER A 554 0.76 26.29 -4.08
N TYR A 555 1.56 26.14 -5.15
CA TYR A 555 1.62 24.88 -5.89
C TYR A 555 2.14 23.75 -5.02
N TRP A 556 3.28 23.98 -4.37
CA TRP A 556 3.92 23.00 -3.47
C TRP A 556 3.12 22.83 -2.18
N GLY A 557 2.65 23.93 -1.58
CA GLY A 557 1.84 23.90 -0.37
C GLY A 557 0.53 23.14 -0.55
N SER A 558 -0.13 23.25 -1.71
CA SER A 558 -1.37 22.50 -1.99
C SER A 558 -1.17 20.99 -2.19
N GLN A 559 0.08 20.54 -2.30
CA GLN A 559 0.49 19.14 -2.43
C GLN A 559 1.34 18.67 -1.24
N TYR A 560 1.47 19.51 -0.22
CA TYR A 560 2.13 19.20 1.04
C TYR A 560 1.12 18.50 1.94
N TRP A 561 0.95 17.19 1.74
CA TRP A 561 -0.16 16.41 2.26
C TRP A 561 -0.10 16.20 3.78
N LEU A 562 -0.54 17.21 4.55
CA LEU A 562 -0.65 17.14 6.02
C LEU A 562 -1.61 16.03 6.47
N LEU A 563 -2.57 15.65 5.62
CA LEU A 563 -3.28 14.38 5.74
C LEU A 563 -3.05 13.54 4.49
N SER A 564 -2.47 12.36 4.65
CA SER A 564 -2.34 11.37 3.58
C SER A 564 -3.14 10.13 3.94
N THR A 565 -4.14 9.82 3.11
CA THR A 565 -5.14 8.81 3.41
C THR A 565 -5.22 7.75 2.30
N SER A 566 -5.48 6.49 2.68
CA SER A 566 -5.62 5.39 1.73
C SER A 566 -6.62 4.36 2.22
N ASN A 567 -7.57 4.00 1.34
CA ASN A 567 -8.59 3.00 1.61
C ASN A 567 -8.16 1.60 1.13
N THR A 568 -8.19 0.61 2.03
CA THR A 568 -7.88 -0.81 1.77
C THR A 568 -9.05 -1.75 2.13
N SER A 569 -10.28 -1.26 2.01
CA SER A 569 -11.50 -2.02 2.33
C SER A 569 -11.62 -3.35 1.56
N PRO A 570 -12.25 -4.39 2.16
CA PRO A 570 -12.94 -4.38 3.45
C PRO A 570 -12.04 -4.59 4.67
N GLY A 571 -10.79 -5.04 4.48
CA GLY A 571 -9.81 -5.27 5.54
C GLY A 571 -10.19 -6.35 6.57
N ASP A 572 -10.93 -7.38 6.12
CA ASP A 572 -11.38 -8.46 7.00
C ASP A 572 -10.27 -9.45 7.34
N MET A 573 -9.45 -9.82 6.36
CA MET A 573 -8.35 -10.77 6.50
C MET A 573 -7.03 -10.11 6.90
N ALA A 574 -6.85 -8.83 6.58
CA ALA A 574 -5.68 -8.06 6.96
C ALA A 574 -6.01 -6.57 7.03
N TRP A 575 -5.25 -5.81 7.81
CA TRP A 575 -5.34 -4.35 7.89
C TRP A 575 -3.94 -3.76 8.00
N GLY A 576 -3.77 -2.51 7.57
CA GLY A 576 -2.43 -1.97 7.34
C GLY A 576 -2.22 -0.52 7.71
N GLY A 577 -1.12 0.00 7.21
CA GLY A 577 -0.66 1.35 7.45
C GLY A 577 0.60 1.71 6.69
N PHE A 578 0.96 2.98 6.82
CA PHE A 578 2.15 3.61 6.29
C PHE A 578 2.50 4.83 7.17
N GLY A 579 3.72 5.36 7.05
CA GLY A 579 4.15 6.55 7.80
C GLY A 579 3.52 7.84 7.28
N ALA A 580 3.59 8.93 8.05
CA ALA A 580 3.20 10.24 7.55
C ALA A 580 4.16 10.69 6.43
N VAL A 581 3.60 11.19 5.33
CA VAL A 581 4.37 11.53 4.10
C VAL A 581 5.06 12.88 4.17
N VAL A 582 4.71 13.69 5.16
CA VAL A 582 5.39 14.93 5.53
C VAL A 582 5.55 14.97 7.05
N PRO A 583 6.55 15.69 7.57
CA PRO A 583 6.87 15.63 8.98
C PRO A 583 5.77 16.18 9.92
N GLU A 584 5.10 17.26 9.53
CA GLU A 584 3.98 17.90 10.25
C GLU A 584 2.60 17.27 9.94
N GLY A 585 2.60 16.09 9.33
CA GLY A 585 1.38 15.45 8.82
C GLY A 585 1.00 14.15 9.52
N TYR A 586 -0.07 13.55 9.02
CA TYR A 586 -0.53 12.21 9.41
C TYR A 586 -0.61 11.26 8.21
N GLY A 587 -0.22 10.01 8.43
CA GLY A 587 -0.53 8.88 7.56
C GLY A 587 -1.74 8.12 8.11
N ILE A 588 -2.77 7.92 7.28
CA ILE A 588 -4.00 7.21 7.68
C ILE A 588 -4.35 6.15 6.65
N ASN A 589 -4.14 4.88 7.01
CA ASN A 589 -4.79 3.79 6.28
C ASN A 589 -6.09 3.41 6.99
N TYR A 590 -7.11 3.07 6.21
CA TYR A 590 -8.36 2.62 6.77
C TYR A 590 -9.04 1.57 5.89
N ALA A 591 -9.76 0.65 6.55
CA ALA A 591 -10.54 -0.39 5.92
C ALA A 591 -11.93 -0.44 6.56
N ILE A 592 -12.95 -0.45 5.71
CA ILE A 592 -14.34 -0.35 6.12
C ILE A 592 -15.01 -1.71 5.93
N GLY A 593 -15.14 -2.44 7.04
CA GLY A 593 -15.91 -3.68 7.11
C GLY A 593 -17.41 -3.43 7.10
N LYS A 594 -18.20 -4.51 7.15
CA LYS A 594 -19.68 -4.40 7.21
C LYS A 594 -20.15 -3.75 8.51
N GLU A 595 -19.58 -4.16 9.64
CA GLU A 595 -19.98 -3.78 11.00
C GLU A 595 -18.84 -3.17 11.82
N ARG A 596 -17.71 -2.83 11.19
CA ARG A 596 -16.54 -2.28 11.87
C ARG A 596 -15.70 -1.44 10.92
N ILE A 597 -14.83 -0.62 11.49
CA ILE A 597 -13.79 0.12 10.78
C ILE A 597 -12.46 -0.19 11.46
N ARG A 598 -11.43 -0.46 10.67
CA ARG A 598 -10.04 -0.57 11.14
C ARG A 598 -9.23 0.55 10.52
N MET A 599 -8.41 1.21 11.31
CA MET A 599 -7.51 2.24 10.81
C MET A 599 -6.19 2.26 11.56
N SER A 600 -5.16 2.71 10.88
CA SER A 600 -3.91 3.15 11.48
C SER A 600 -3.77 4.66 11.33
N VAL A 601 -3.18 5.29 12.34
CA VAL A 601 -2.82 6.71 12.33
C VAL A 601 -1.34 6.79 12.69
N SER A 602 -0.54 7.48 11.88
CA SER A 602 0.88 7.68 12.10
C SER A 602 1.27 9.15 12.01
N SER A 603 2.30 9.54 12.76
CA SER A 603 2.91 10.87 12.80
C SER A 603 4.36 10.76 13.25
N TRP A 604 5.07 11.89 13.38
CA TRP A 604 6.48 11.92 13.82
C TRP A 604 6.59 12.60 15.19
N ASN A 605 7.21 11.93 16.16
CA ASN A 605 7.40 12.41 17.53
C ASN A 605 8.24 13.69 17.57
N SER A 606 9.17 13.85 16.62
CA SER A 606 10.01 15.04 16.46
C SER A 606 9.23 16.31 16.10
N TYR A 607 7.95 16.20 15.72
CA TYR A 607 7.09 17.32 15.35
C TYR A 607 5.96 17.48 16.37
N ALA A 608 6.19 18.42 17.31
CA ALA A 608 5.33 18.66 18.47
C ALA A 608 3.87 19.01 18.15
N ASP A 609 3.60 19.51 16.94
CA ASP A 609 2.24 19.86 16.49
C ASP A 609 1.40 18.62 16.09
N THR A 610 2.01 17.44 15.99
CA THR A 610 1.31 16.19 15.65
C THR A 610 1.37 15.17 16.77
N ASN A 611 0.28 14.42 16.94
CA ASN A 611 0.20 13.34 17.93
C ASN A 611 -0.84 12.30 17.50
N SER A 612 -0.40 11.11 17.09
CA SER A 612 -1.30 10.10 16.51
C SER A 612 -2.34 9.61 17.52
N SER A 613 -1.97 9.47 18.79
CA SER A 613 -2.91 9.08 19.86
C SER A 613 -4.04 10.08 20.07
N SER A 614 -3.71 11.37 20.14
CA SER A 614 -4.66 12.46 20.34
C SER A 614 -5.55 12.65 19.11
N PHE A 615 -4.97 12.56 17.91
CA PHE A 615 -5.71 12.67 16.67
C PHE A 615 -6.67 11.48 16.47
N ARG A 616 -6.21 10.25 16.76
CA ARG A 616 -7.06 9.04 16.81
C ARG A 616 -8.27 9.23 17.72
N LYS A 617 -8.08 9.76 18.92
CA LYS A 617 -9.18 10.02 19.87
C LYS A 617 -10.18 11.02 19.30
N THR A 618 -9.69 12.04 18.62
CA THR A 618 -10.53 13.04 17.94
C THR A 618 -11.35 12.40 16.82
N ILE A 619 -10.73 11.54 15.99
CA ILE A 619 -11.42 10.77 14.94
C ILE A 619 -12.50 9.89 15.55
N GLN A 620 -12.20 9.14 16.62
CA GLN A 620 -13.17 8.30 17.30
C GLN A 620 -14.39 9.11 17.76
N GLY A 621 -14.18 10.26 18.42
CA GLY A 621 -15.28 11.13 18.85
C GLY A 621 -16.11 11.67 17.69
N VAL A 622 -15.49 11.99 16.55
CA VAL A 622 -16.23 12.37 15.33
C VAL A 622 -17.07 11.22 14.78
N LEU A 623 -16.57 9.99 14.81
CA LEU A 623 -17.33 8.81 14.39
C LEU A 623 -18.52 8.55 15.32
N ASP A 624 -18.33 8.69 16.63
CA ASP A 624 -19.42 8.59 17.60
C ASP A 624 -20.50 9.65 17.31
N ASP A 625 -20.10 10.92 17.11
CA ASP A 625 -21.03 12.02 16.76
C ASP A 625 -21.79 11.74 15.45
N PHE A 626 -21.09 11.26 14.42
CA PHE A 626 -21.70 10.92 13.14
C PHE A 626 -22.71 9.77 13.27
N GLY A 627 -22.39 8.77 14.10
CA GLY A 627 -23.29 7.66 14.44
C GLY A 627 -24.58 8.16 15.08
N ASP A 628 -24.46 8.95 16.15
CA ASP A 628 -25.59 9.54 16.87
C ASP A 628 -26.49 10.40 15.97
N VAL A 629 -25.88 11.22 15.12
CA VAL A 629 -26.61 12.08 14.19
C VAL A 629 -27.32 11.26 13.12
N ALA A 630 -26.67 10.26 12.52
CA ALA A 630 -27.31 9.44 11.51
C ALA A 630 -28.45 8.60 12.05
N GLU A 631 -28.31 8.04 13.25
CA GLU A 631 -29.39 7.28 13.86
C GLU A 631 -30.65 8.14 14.02
N ARG A 632 -30.49 9.39 14.47
CA ARG A 632 -31.60 10.32 14.70
C ARG A 632 -32.20 10.93 13.43
N TYR A 633 -31.39 11.19 12.40
CA TYR A 633 -31.80 12.07 11.29
C TYR A 633 -31.66 11.46 9.89
N PHE A 634 -30.88 10.38 9.71
CA PHE A 634 -30.70 9.74 8.41
C PHE A 634 -31.31 8.33 8.34
N ILE A 635 -31.39 7.61 9.47
CA ILE A 635 -31.84 6.21 9.53
C ILE A 635 -33.25 6.08 10.11
N GLN A 636 -33.66 6.92 11.09
CA GLN A 636 -35.00 6.81 11.69
C GLN A 636 -36.09 7.64 11.00
N LYS A 637 -37.14 6.89 10.67
CA LYS A 637 -38.49 7.13 10.11
C LYS A 637 -38.56 7.54 8.64
#